data_AF-A0A1B6CRG1-F1
#
_entry.id   AF-A0A1B6CRG1-F1
#
_cell.length_a   1.000
_cell.length_b   1.000
_cell.length_c   1.000
_cell.angle_alpha   90.00
_cell.angle_beta   90.00
_cell.angle_gamma   90.00
#
_symmetry.space_group_name_H-M   'P 1'
#
loop_
_entity.id
_entity.type
_entity.pdbx_description
1 polymer ?
#
loop_
_entity_poly.entity_id
_entity_poly.type
_entity_poly.pdbx_seq_one_letter_code
_entity_poly.pdbx_strand_id
1 'polypeptide(L)'
;FETLASIQGGPGMMNVRPIHLTIRANDLGQPSLSTEVPLLIYVQDVNDNAPQFEFESYDKTVPEDLSGGTSVIQVKAWDDDASAPNNEVVYRIQSGAGDKFVIDTTSGVISVAHGASLDPDGTEPRTKVYNMVVVALDGGFGAQQMTASTRVEINIQDVNNKPPILVDPGTVRVTENTQVGQFVHRIIATDPDEKSVLRYSIDKGNCEARSEEGTIVKTSEFDFLSAFELNAIDGLVR
;
A
#
# COMPACT_ATOMS: atom_id res chain seq x y z
N PHE A 1 -63.27 -4.42 -17.32
CA PHE A 1 -62.40 -4.77 -16.18
C PHE A 1 -61.24 -5.58 -16.72
N GLU A 2 -60.24 -4.89 -17.29
CA GLU A 2 -58.99 -5.53 -17.69
C GLU A 2 -58.07 -5.62 -16.48
N THR A 3 -57.44 -6.78 -16.36
CA THR A 3 -56.70 -7.28 -15.21
C THR A 3 -55.41 -6.50 -15.02
N LEU A 4 -55.23 -5.86 -13.86
CA LEU A 4 -53.98 -5.18 -13.43
C LEU A 4 -52.85 -6.18 -13.07
N ALA A 5 -52.73 -7.29 -13.80
CA ALA A 5 -51.80 -8.36 -13.50
C ALA A 5 -50.49 -8.33 -14.31
N SER A 6 -50.24 -7.29 -15.12
CA SER A 6 -49.11 -7.29 -16.07
C SER A 6 -47.96 -6.33 -15.77
N ILE A 7 -47.84 -5.79 -14.55
CA ILE A 7 -46.66 -4.97 -14.16
C ILE A 7 -45.91 -5.64 -13.00
N GLN A 8 -45.63 -6.93 -13.15
CA GLN A 8 -44.63 -7.63 -12.35
C GLN A 8 -43.41 -7.87 -13.24
N GLY A 9 -42.28 -7.27 -12.89
CA GLY A 9 -40.96 -7.77 -13.25
C GLY A 9 -40.26 -7.14 -14.46
N GLY A 10 -39.97 -5.84 -14.40
CA GLY A 10 -38.82 -5.27 -15.11
C GLY A 10 -37.60 -5.21 -14.17
N PRO A 11 -36.34 -5.40 -14.62
CA PRO A 11 -35.17 -5.57 -13.75
C PRO A 11 -34.76 -4.34 -12.90
N GLY A 12 -35.56 -3.27 -12.85
CA GLY A 12 -35.22 -2.00 -12.19
C GLY A 12 -36.21 -1.51 -11.12
N MET A 13 -37.18 -2.33 -10.69
CA MET A 13 -38.21 -1.92 -9.71
C MET A 13 -37.93 -2.43 -8.29
N MET A 14 -36.68 -2.68 -7.91
CA MET A 14 -36.41 -3.46 -6.70
C MET A 14 -36.58 -2.73 -5.37
N ASN A 15 -36.59 -1.39 -5.26
CA ASN A 15 -36.61 -0.75 -3.93
C ASN A 15 -37.29 0.63 -3.86
N VAL A 16 -38.50 0.76 -4.39
CA VAL A 16 -39.27 2.02 -4.29
C VAL A 16 -40.41 1.90 -3.29
N ARG A 17 -40.49 2.85 -2.33
CA ARG A 17 -41.59 2.89 -1.35
C ARG A 17 -42.87 3.32 -2.05
N PRO A 18 -43.91 2.47 -2.12
CA PRO A 18 -45.13 2.82 -2.83
C PRO A 18 -45.99 3.79 -2.02
N ILE A 19 -46.48 4.85 -2.68
CA ILE A 19 -47.45 5.77 -2.11
C ILE A 19 -48.85 5.17 -2.30
N HIS A 20 -49.58 5.02 -1.19
CA HIS A 20 -50.95 4.52 -1.17
C HIS A 20 -51.92 5.69 -1.01
N LEU A 21 -52.79 5.88 -1.99
CA LEU A 21 -53.84 6.89 -1.97
C LEU A 21 -55.20 6.20 -2.08
N THR A 22 -56.22 6.75 -1.42
CA THR A 22 -57.62 6.35 -1.61
C THR A 22 -58.35 7.49 -2.30
N ILE A 23 -58.85 7.23 -3.50
CA ILE A 23 -59.60 8.22 -4.27
C ILE A 23 -61.09 8.01 -4.01
N ARG A 24 -61.76 9.02 -3.43
CA ARG A 24 -63.20 9.01 -3.19
C ARG A 24 -63.92 9.91 -4.18
N ALA A 25 -64.93 9.37 -4.86
CA ALA A 25 -65.91 10.15 -5.62
C ALA A 25 -67.22 10.21 -4.84
N ASN A 26 -67.84 11.39 -4.76
CA ASN A 26 -69.16 11.58 -4.14
C ASN A 26 -70.09 12.18 -5.19
N ASP A 27 -71.35 11.74 -5.21
CA ASP A 27 -72.39 12.43 -5.96
C ASP A 27 -72.96 13.63 -5.17
N LEU A 28 -73.76 14.46 -5.83
CA LEU A 28 -74.41 15.63 -5.22
C LEU A 28 -75.82 15.33 -4.66
N GLY A 29 -76.14 14.04 -4.43
CA GLY A 29 -77.44 13.61 -3.94
C GLY A 29 -77.71 14.00 -2.48
N GLN A 30 -78.97 13.89 -2.05
CA GLN A 30 -79.37 13.98 -0.65
C GLN A 30 -80.18 12.71 -0.27
N PRO A 31 -79.57 11.73 0.44
CA PRO A 31 -78.18 11.71 0.91
C PRO A 31 -77.17 11.49 -0.23
N SER A 32 -75.94 11.97 -0.05
CA SER A 32 -74.85 11.76 -1.02
C SER A 32 -74.36 10.31 -0.95
N LEU A 33 -74.14 9.70 -2.12
CA LEU A 33 -73.50 8.40 -2.24
C LEU A 33 -72.04 8.57 -2.66
N SER A 34 -71.19 7.63 -2.25
CA SER A 34 -69.76 7.68 -2.56
C SER A 34 -69.20 6.32 -2.95
N THR A 35 -68.09 6.34 -3.67
CA THR A 35 -67.29 5.16 -4.01
C THR A 35 -65.82 5.49 -3.79
N GLU A 36 -65.06 4.50 -3.34
CA GLU A 36 -63.61 4.60 -3.15
C GLU A 36 -62.86 3.60 -4.02
N VAL A 37 -61.70 4.01 -4.51
CA VAL A 37 -60.76 3.12 -5.21
C VAL A 37 -59.33 3.35 -4.70
N PRO A 38 -58.54 2.29 -4.45
CA PRO A 38 -57.13 2.44 -4.11
C PRO A 38 -56.30 2.83 -5.34
N LEU A 39 -55.36 3.74 -5.15
CA LEU A 39 -54.35 4.14 -6.12
C LEU A 39 -52.96 3.89 -5.53
N LEU A 40 -52.14 3.13 -6.25
CA LEU A 40 -50.76 2.82 -5.89
C LEU A 40 -49.80 3.54 -6.84
N ILE A 41 -48.90 4.35 -6.29
CA ILE A 41 -47.91 5.10 -7.08
C ILE A 41 -46.51 4.66 -6.67
N TYR A 42 -45.69 4.30 -7.67
CA TYR A 42 -44.27 4.04 -7.51
C TYR A 42 -43.48 5.27 -7.97
N VAL A 43 -42.69 5.85 -7.07
CA VAL A 43 -41.77 6.95 -7.41
C VAL A 43 -40.43 6.32 -7.74
N GLN A 44 -39.94 6.51 -8.97
CA GLN A 44 -38.62 6.02 -9.37
C GLN A 44 -37.52 6.89 -8.78
N ASP A 45 -36.46 6.23 -8.33
CA ASP A 45 -35.24 6.88 -7.87
C ASP A 45 -34.47 7.46 -9.07
N VAL A 46 -33.85 8.62 -8.88
CA VAL A 46 -32.98 9.27 -9.86
C VAL A 46 -31.60 9.35 -9.20
N ASN A 47 -30.55 9.03 -9.94
CA ASN A 47 -29.18 9.10 -9.44
C ASN A 47 -28.75 10.58 -9.37
N ASP A 48 -29.12 11.27 -8.30
CA ASP A 48 -28.87 12.70 -8.11
C ASP A 48 -27.95 13.03 -6.94
N ASN A 49 -27.56 12.02 -6.17
CA ASN A 49 -26.50 12.10 -5.18
C ASN A 49 -25.22 11.45 -5.73
N ALA A 50 -24.08 12.02 -5.36
CA ALA A 50 -22.79 11.42 -5.68
C ALA A 50 -22.22 10.77 -4.43
N PRO A 51 -21.34 9.76 -4.57
CA PRO A 51 -20.68 9.18 -3.42
C PRO A 51 -19.92 10.22 -2.61
N GLN A 52 -19.87 10.08 -1.29
CA GLN A 52 -19.16 10.96 -0.38
C GLN A 52 -18.21 10.15 0.48
N PHE A 53 -16.94 10.55 0.53
CA PHE A 53 -15.96 9.94 1.42
C PHE A 53 -16.11 10.44 2.85
N GLU A 54 -15.80 9.58 3.81
CA GLU A 54 -15.81 9.90 5.25
C GLU A 54 -14.77 10.98 5.60
N PHE A 55 -13.65 11.01 4.88
CA PHE A 55 -12.59 12.01 5.05
C PHE A 55 -12.12 12.56 3.69
N GLU A 56 -11.74 13.84 3.68
CA GLU A 56 -11.16 14.51 2.50
C GLU A 56 -9.80 13.91 2.09
N SER A 57 -9.08 13.34 3.05
CA SER A 57 -7.83 12.62 2.84
C SER A 57 -7.58 11.58 3.93
N TYR A 58 -6.83 10.55 3.60
CA TYR A 58 -6.39 9.48 4.50
C TYR A 58 -4.86 9.41 4.51
N ASP A 59 -4.27 9.13 5.65
CA ASP A 59 -2.82 8.91 5.77
C ASP A 59 -2.51 7.69 6.63
N LYS A 60 -1.41 7.01 6.30
CA LYS A 60 -0.90 5.88 7.09
C LYS A 60 0.60 5.72 6.93
N THR A 61 1.30 5.49 8.04
CA THR A 61 2.68 4.99 8.01
C THR A 61 2.69 3.49 8.23
N VAL A 62 3.42 2.77 7.38
CA VAL A 62 3.62 1.32 7.45
C VAL A 62 5.10 0.96 7.33
N PRO A 63 5.54 -0.15 7.95
CA PRO A 63 6.89 -0.63 7.73
C PRO A 63 7.05 -1.17 6.30
N GLU A 64 8.27 -1.15 5.77
CA GLU A 64 8.55 -1.66 4.41
C GLU A 64 8.53 -3.18 4.29
N ASP A 65 8.68 -3.91 5.40
CA ASP A 65 8.74 -5.37 5.45
C ASP A 65 7.35 -6.05 5.41
N LEU A 66 6.29 -5.29 5.11
CA LEU A 66 4.94 -5.85 4.95
C LEU A 66 4.88 -6.85 3.80
N SER A 67 4.29 -8.02 4.08
CA SER A 67 4.07 -9.04 3.07
C SER A 67 2.92 -8.67 2.12
N GLY A 68 3.05 -9.08 0.86
CA GLY A 68 1.99 -8.93 -0.13
C GLY A 68 0.68 -9.58 0.31
N GLY A 69 -0.42 -8.86 0.18
CA GLY A 69 -1.76 -9.22 0.67
C GLY A 69 -2.12 -8.59 2.02
N THR A 70 -1.18 -7.94 2.71
CA THR A 70 -1.46 -7.29 4.01
C THR A 70 -2.34 -6.07 3.82
N SER A 71 -3.46 -6.01 4.57
CA SER A 71 -4.32 -4.81 4.66
C SER A 71 -3.60 -3.65 5.33
N VAL A 72 -3.70 -2.46 4.74
CA VAL A 72 -3.01 -1.26 5.22
C VAL A 72 -3.97 -0.23 5.80
N ILE A 73 -4.98 0.16 5.03
CA ILE A 73 -5.98 1.17 5.39
C ILE A 73 -7.28 0.89 4.66
N GLN A 74 -8.41 1.32 5.22
CA GLN A 74 -9.71 1.23 4.56
C GLN A 74 -10.25 2.64 4.31
N VAL A 75 -10.61 2.94 3.07
CA VAL A 75 -11.40 4.12 2.76
C VAL A 75 -12.88 3.77 2.85
N LYS A 76 -13.71 4.77 3.16
CA LYS A 76 -15.14 4.59 3.28
C LYS A 76 -15.86 5.73 2.60
N ALA A 77 -16.80 5.39 1.75
CA ALA A 77 -17.74 6.30 1.14
C ALA A 77 -19.16 5.72 1.21
N TRP A 78 -20.14 6.60 1.13
CA TRP A 78 -21.56 6.25 1.02
C TRP A 78 -22.21 7.12 -0.05
N ASP A 79 -23.35 6.69 -0.54
CA ASP A 79 -24.19 7.46 -1.45
C ASP A 79 -25.60 7.53 -0.85
N ASP A 80 -26.21 8.71 -0.91
CA ASP A 80 -27.46 9.04 -0.25
C ASP A 80 -28.70 8.78 -1.13
N ASP A 81 -28.51 8.26 -2.34
CA ASP A 81 -29.62 7.81 -3.20
C ASP A 81 -30.49 6.74 -2.52
N ALA A 82 -31.77 6.71 -2.86
CA ALA A 82 -32.75 5.94 -2.09
C ALA A 82 -32.62 4.42 -2.29
N SER A 83 -32.07 4.00 -3.43
CA SER A 83 -32.08 2.60 -3.83
C SER A 83 -30.89 2.16 -4.68
N ALA A 84 -30.57 0.87 -4.59
CA ALA A 84 -29.62 0.23 -5.48
C ALA A 84 -30.14 0.25 -6.93
N PRO A 85 -29.25 0.44 -7.93
CA PRO A 85 -27.80 0.46 -7.80
C PRO A 85 -27.20 1.84 -7.49
N ASN A 86 -28.01 2.90 -7.49
CA ASN A 86 -27.55 4.28 -7.35
C ASN A 86 -26.88 4.54 -5.99
N ASN A 87 -27.30 3.84 -4.94
CA ASN A 87 -26.67 3.96 -3.62
C ASN A 87 -25.56 2.92 -3.33
N GLU A 88 -25.18 2.11 -4.32
CA GLU A 88 -24.11 1.12 -4.18
C GLU A 88 -22.77 1.72 -4.59
N VAL A 89 -21.82 1.76 -3.66
CA VAL A 89 -20.50 2.34 -3.89
C VAL A 89 -19.47 1.28 -4.26
N VAL A 90 -18.74 1.54 -5.35
CA VAL A 90 -17.60 0.75 -5.81
C VAL A 90 -16.33 1.59 -5.78
N TYR A 91 -15.25 1.02 -5.27
CA TYR A 91 -13.96 1.70 -5.14
C TYR A 91 -12.97 1.30 -6.23
N ARG A 92 -12.12 2.24 -6.63
CA ARG A 92 -10.92 1.98 -7.44
C ARG A 92 -9.80 2.94 -7.07
N ILE A 93 -8.56 2.48 -7.24
CA ILE A 93 -7.41 3.40 -7.26
C ILE A 93 -7.28 3.93 -8.69
N GLN A 94 -7.40 5.25 -8.86
CA GLN A 94 -7.23 5.90 -10.16
C GLN A 94 -5.76 6.12 -10.52
N SER A 95 -4.92 6.44 -9.53
CA SER A 95 -3.49 6.68 -9.74
C SER A 95 -2.69 6.60 -8.43
N GLY A 96 -1.36 6.54 -8.55
CA GLY A 96 -0.43 6.71 -7.43
C GLY A 96 -0.03 5.44 -6.66
N ALA A 97 -0.71 4.31 -6.90
CA ALA A 97 -0.37 3.03 -6.25
C ALA A 97 0.86 2.33 -6.85
N GLY A 98 1.25 2.70 -8.07
CA GLY A 98 2.21 1.90 -8.86
C GLY A 98 1.67 0.48 -9.05
N ASP A 99 2.54 -0.50 -8.82
CA ASP A 99 2.24 -1.93 -8.76
C ASP A 99 2.17 -2.46 -7.31
N LYS A 100 2.19 -1.56 -6.31
CA LYS A 100 2.41 -1.91 -4.91
C LYS A 100 1.15 -2.04 -4.07
N PHE A 101 0.08 -1.33 -4.44
CA PHE A 101 -1.18 -1.34 -3.70
C PHE A 101 -2.36 -1.69 -4.59
N VAL A 102 -3.30 -2.42 -4.01
CA VAL A 102 -4.60 -2.76 -4.60
C VAL A 102 -5.71 -2.37 -3.63
N ILE A 103 -6.91 -2.13 -4.16
CA ILE A 103 -8.09 -1.85 -3.35
C ILE A 103 -9.15 -2.91 -3.60
N ASP A 104 -9.77 -3.41 -2.54
CA ASP A 104 -10.98 -4.21 -2.64
C ASP A 104 -12.15 -3.31 -3.04
N THR A 105 -12.80 -3.67 -4.16
CA THR A 105 -13.77 -2.80 -4.83
C THR A 105 -15.05 -2.58 -4.04
N THR A 106 -15.33 -3.39 -3.02
CA THR A 106 -16.59 -3.34 -2.27
C THR A 106 -16.38 -2.84 -0.85
N SER A 107 -15.30 -3.27 -0.19
CA SER A 107 -14.98 -2.85 1.18
C SER A 107 -14.15 -1.57 1.24
N GLY A 108 -13.45 -1.19 0.17
CA GLY A 108 -12.54 -0.04 0.18
C GLY A 108 -11.23 -0.30 0.93
N VAL A 109 -10.93 -1.55 1.28
CA VAL A 109 -9.67 -1.94 1.92
C VAL A 109 -8.53 -1.87 0.91
N ILE A 110 -7.54 -1.03 1.19
CA ILE A 110 -6.29 -0.96 0.46
C ILE A 110 -5.28 -1.89 1.12
N SER A 111 -4.69 -2.77 0.31
CA SER A 111 -3.71 -3.77 0.72
C SER A 111 -2.46 -3.69 -0.14
N VAL A 112 -1.34 -4.20 0.37
CA VAL A 112 -0.15 -4.47 -0.45
C VAL A 112 -0.53 -5.50 -1.52
N ALA A 113 -0.18 -5.25 -2.78
CA ALA A 113 -0.49 -6.16 -3.87
C ALA A 113 0.21 -7.52 -3.65
N HIS A 114 -0.45 -8.62 -4.04
CA HIS A 114 0.18 -9.94 -3.98
C HIS A 114 1.43 -9.98 -4.87
N GLY A 115 2.56 -10.39 -4.30
CA GLY A 115 3.86 -10.42 -5.00
C GLY A 115 4.59 -9.08 -5.07
N ALA A 116 4.00 -7.98 -4.59
CA ALA A 116 4.71 -6.74 -4.43
C ALA A 116 5.60 -6.77 -3.17
N SER A 117 6.72 -6.05 -3.25
CA SER A 117 7.57 -5.71 -2.11
C SER A 117 7.58 -4.18 -1.94
N LEU A 118 7.43 -3.71 -0.71
CA LEU A 118 7.68 -2.31 -0.35
C LEU A 118 9.15 -2.07 0.02
N ASP A 119 9.92 -3.14 0.16
CA ASP A 119 11.33 -3.18 0.48
C ASP A 119 12.14 -3.75 -0.69
N PRO A 120 12.63 -2.90 -1.62
CA PRO A 120 13.44 -3.37 -2.75
C PRO A 120 14.89 -3.65 -2.31
N ASP A 121 15.51 -4.66 -2.92
CA ASP A 121 16.89 -5.13 -2.63
C ASP A 121 18.01 -4.17 -3.09
N GLY A 122 17.78 -2.86 -3.09
CA GLY A 122 18.75 -1.82 -3.45
C GLY A 122 19.04 -1.68 -4.95
N THR A 123 18.47 -2.54 -5.80
CA THR A 123 18.57 -2.44 -7.28
C THR A 123 17.55 -1.49 -7.88
N GLU A 124 16.48 -1.19 -7.15
CA GLU A 124 15.40 -0.27 -7.54
C GLU A 124 15.32 0.92 -6.57
N PRO A 125 14.89 2.10 -7.03
CA PRO A 125 14.70 3.26 -6.15
C PRO A 125 13.66 2.98 -5.05
N ARG A 126 14.03 3.25 -3.80
CA ARG A 126 13.10 3.17 -2.66
C ARG A 126 12.07 4.30 -2.74
N THR A 127 10.80 3.93 -2.87
CA THR A 127 9.69 4.88 -2.83
C THR A 127 9.21 5.01 -1.38
N LYS A 128 9.44 6.19 -0.77
CA LYS A 128 9.08 6.45 0.62
C LYS A 128 7.62 6.85 0.82
N VAL A 129 6.96 7.36 -0.22
CA VAL A 129 5.60 7.91 -0.12
C VAL A 129 4.80 7.54 -1.35
N TYR A 130 3.63 6.92 -1.15
CA TYR A 130 2.65 6.65 -2.19
C TYR A 130 1.48 7.61 -2.04
N ASN A 131 1.32 8.51 -3.02
CA ASN A 131 0.23 9.49 -3.08
C ASN A 131 -0.85 8.99 -4.03
N MET A 132 -1.84 8.29 -3.50
CA MET A 132 -2.91 7.67 -4.28
C MET A 132 -4.12 8.59 -4.42
N VAL A 133 -4.74 8.53 -5.60
CA VAL A 133 -6.09 9.06 -5.80
C VAL A 133 -7.05 7.88 -5.85
N VAL A 134 -7.95 7.81 -4.89
CA VAL A 134 -8.98 6.77 -4.80
C VAL A 134 -10.30 7.38 -5.24
N VAL A 135 -11.05 6.65 -6.07
CA VAL A 135 -12.35 7.06 -6.60
C VAL A 135 -13.42 6.11 -6.10
N ALA A 136 -14.50 6.67 -5.60
CA ALA A 136 -15.77 5.99 -5.34
C ALA A 136 -16.71 6.30 -6.51
N LEU A 137 -17.38 5.27 -7.02
CA LEU A 137 -18.37 5.36 -8.09
C LEU A 137 -19.68 4.76 -7.58
N ASP A 138 -20.79 5.39 -7.93
CA ASP A 138 -22.11 4.77 -7.76
C ASP A 138 -22.39 3.74 -8.87
N GLY A 139 -23.54 3.07 -8.75
CA GLY A 139 -24.06 2.13 -9.74
C GLY A 139 -24.83 2.79 -10.90
N GLY A 140 -24.78 4.12 -11.03
CA GLY A 140 -25.30 4.82 -12.20
C GLY A 140 -24.60 4.36 -13.49
N PHE A 141 -25.26 4.54 -14.64
CA PHE A 141 -24.74 4.09 -15.94
C PHE A 141 -24.56 5.24 -16.92
N GLY A 142 -23.44 5.22 -17.67
CA GLY A 142 -23.15 6.21 -18.70
C GLY A 142 -23.05 7.62 -18.12
N ALA A 143 -23.88 8.54 -18.60
CA ALA A 143 -23.87 9.94 -18.16
C ALA A 143 -24.55 10.18 -16.79
N GLN A 144 -25.13 9.14 -16.19
CA GLN A 144 -25.73 9.22 -14.86
C GLN A 144 -24.84 8.61 -13.77
N GLN A 145 -23.68 8.03 -14.13
CA GLN A 145 -22.73 7.58 -13.13
C GLN A 145 -22.06 8.79 -12.48
N MET A 146 -22.17 8.91 -11.16
CA MET A 146 -21.49 9.94 -10.39
C MET A 146 -20.31 9.33 -9.63
N THR A 147 -19.33 10.19 -9.35
CA THR A 147 -18.07 9.77 -8.73
C THR A 147 -17.58 10.82 -7.75
N ALA A 148 -16.89 10.37 -6.72
CA ALA A 148 -16.07 11.23 -5.87
C ALA A 148 -14.64 10.69 -5.79
N SER A 149 -13.71 11.56 -5.41
CA SER A 149 -12.30 11.20 -5.25
C SER A 149 -11.75 11.71 -3.93
N THR A 150 -10.89 10.91 -3.29
CA THR A 150 -10.12 11.27 -2.09
C THR A 150 -8.63 10.98 -2.30
N ARG A 151 -7.78 11.58 -1.46
CA ARG A 151 -6.33 11.31 -1.45
C ARG A 151 -5.99 10.34 -0.34
N VAL A 152 -5.12 9.37 -0.64
CA VAL A 152 -4.56 8.46 0.35
C VAL A 152 -3.03 8.52 0.28
N GLU A 153 -2.40 8.92 1.38
CA GLU A 153 -0.95 8.98 1.52
C GLU A 153 -0.45 7.78 2.35
N ILE A 154 0.39 6.93 1.77
CA ILE A 154 1.07 5.86 2.51
C ILE A 154 2.55 6.20 2.63
N ASN A 155 3.01 6.40 3.85
CA ASN A 155 4.41 6.61 4.20
C ASN A 155 5.06 5.27 4.54
N ILE A 156 6.19 4.99 3.90
CA ILE A 156 6.98 3.77 4.12
C ILE A 156 8.08 4.08 5.14
N GLN A 157 8.07 3.33 6.23
CA GLN A 157 9.08 3.38 7.27
C GLN A 157 10.12 2.29 7.04
N ASP A 158 11.38 2.72 6.99
CA ASP A 158 12.53 1.82 6.93
C ASP A 158 12.59 0.89 8.15
N VAL A 159 12.90 -0.38 7.90
CA VAL A 159 13.10 -1.40 8.94
C VAL A 159 14.48 -2.00 8.74
N ASN A 160 15.26 -2.08 9.84
CA ASN A 160 16.53 -2.78 9.82
C ASN A 160 16.31 -4.29 9.70
N ASN A 161 16.30 -4.77 8.45
CA ASN A 161 16.01 -6.14 8.10
C ASN A 161 17.01 -6.72 7.09
N LYS A 162 17.98 -5.92 6.61
CA LYS A 162 19.04 -6.36 5.70
C LYS A 162 20.40 -6.26 6.40
N PRO A 163 21.25 -7.28 6.24
CA PRO A 163 22.58 -7.23 6.82
C PRO A 163 23.49 -6.25 6.03
N PRO A 164 24.51 -5.67 6.69
CA PRO A 164 25.58 -4.97 6.00
C PRO A 164 26.28 -5.86 4.97
N ILE A 165 26.60 -5.29 3.81
CA ILE A 165 27.32 -5.92 2.73
C ILE A 165 28.75 -5.40 2.73
N LEU A 166 29.72 -6.30 2.88
CA LEU A 166 31.13 -5.98 2.71
C LEU A 166 31.48 -5.86 1.22
N VAL A 167 32.14 -4.78 0.85
CA VAL A 167 32.75 -4.60 -0.45
C VAL A 167 34.08 -5.36 -0.44
N ASP A 168 34.21 -6.37 -1.31
CA ASP A 168 35.43 -7.17 -1.42
C ASP A 168 36.63 -6.25 -1.73
N PRO A 169 37.62 -6.16 -0.83
CA PRO A 169 38.83 -5.35 -1.05
C PRO A 169 39.75 -5.96 -2.11
N GLY A 170 39.50 -7.20 -2.54
CA GLY A 170 40.40 -8.00 -3.37
C GLY A 170 41.66 -8.40 -2.61
N THR A 171 42.78 -8.55 -3.32
CA THR A 171 44.07 -8.88 -2.71
C THR A 171 44.85 -7.61 -2.37
N VAL A 172 45.11 -7.39 -1.08
CA VAL A 172 46.02 -6.36 -0.59
C VAL A 172 47.38 -6.98 -0.30
N ARG A 173 48.46 -6.34 -0.76
CA ARG A 173 49.85 -6.78 -0.51
C ARG A 173 50.57 -5.74 0.32
N VAL A 174 51.25 -6.19 1.37
CA VAL A 174 52.06 -5.36 2.29
C VAL A 174 53.46 -5.96 2.35
N THR A 175 54.49 -5.12 2.43
CA THR A 175 55.89 -5.55 2.52
C THR A 175 56.31 -5.73 3.98
N GLU A 176 57.27 -6.61 4.25
CA GLU A 176 57.76 -6.83 5.63
C GLU A 176 58.42 -5.59 6.27
N ASN A 177 58.89 -4.64 5.45
CA ASN A 177 59.47 -3.38 5.91
C ASN A 177 58.42 -2.29 6.23
N THR A 178 57.14 -2.63 6.20
CA THR A 178 56.05 -1.73 6.55
C THR A 178 56.13 -1.32 8.02
N GLN A 179 56.04 -0.02 8.28
CA GLN A 179 56.14 0.52 9.63
C GLN A 179 54.86 0.22 10.43
N VAL A 180 55.02 -0.04 11.73
CA VAL A 180 53.89 -0.21 12.64
C VAL A 180 53.00 1.04 12.61
N GLY A 181 51.69 0.85 12.42
CA GLY A 181 50.71 1.93 12.33
C GLY A 181 50.57 2.55 10.93
N GLN A 182 51.33 2.07 9.93
CA GLN A 182 51.16 2.48 8.54
C GLN A 182 49.80 2.02 8.01
N PHE A 183 49.12 2.88 7.25
CA PHE A 183 47.88 2.49 6.56
C PHE A 183 48.10 1.33 5.58
N VAL A 184 47.29 0.28 5.71
CA VAL A 184 47.30 -0.91 4.84
C VAL A 184 46.13 -0.86 3.86
N HIS A 185 44.91 -0.80 4.41
CA HIS A 185 43.69 -0.82 3.63
C HIS A 185 42.52 -0.24 4.43
N ARG A 186 41.38 -0.02 3.75
CA ARG A 186 40.11 0.31 4.41
C ARG A 186 39.05 -0.67 3.97
N ILE A 187 38.51 -1.42 4.93
CA ILE A 187 37.32 -2.24 4.71
C ILE A 187 36.13 -1.31 4.55
N ILE A 188 35.36 -1.54 3.49
CA ILE A 188 34.16 -0.77 3.21
C ILE A 188 32.98 -1.73 3.33
N ALA A 189 32.03 -1.41 4.20
CA ALA A 189 30.72 -2.02 4.21
C ALA A 189 29.66 -0.98 3.86
N THR A 190 28.58 -1.43 3.24
CA THR A 190 27.38 -0.64 2.97
C THR A 190 26.18 -1.41 3.50
N ASP A 191 25.25 -0.70 4.11
CA ASP A 191 24.01 -1.28 4.61
C ASP A 191 22.85 -0.65 3.83
N PRO A 192 21.93 -1.45 3.26
CA PRO A 192 20.81 -0.91 2.48
C PRO A 192 19.75 -0.16 3.32
N ASP A 193 19.73 -0.36 4.64
CA ASP A 193 18.74 0.22 5.53
C ASP A 193 19.14 1.65 5.95
N GLU A 194 18.15 2.48 6.28
CA GLU A 194 18.38 3.88 6.60
C GLU A 194 19.04 4.05 7.97
N LYS A 195 20.00 4.97 8.03
CA LYS A 195 20.70 5.36 9.27
C LYS A 195 21.45 4.20 9.96
N SER A 196 21.82 3.17 9.20
CA SER A 196 22.65 2.08 9.69
C SER A 196 24.00 2.56 10.21
N VAL A 197 24.36 2.10 11.41
CA VAL A 197 25.66 2.37 12.05
C VAL A 197 26.50 1.11 11.98
N LEU A 198 27.55 1.17 11.18
CA LEU A 198 28.45 0.04 10.95
C LEU A 198 29.53 -0.05 12.01
N ARG A 199 29.88 -1.27 12.39
CA ARG A 199 31.04 -1.58 13.24
C ARG A 199 31.84 -2.71 12.64
N TYR A 200 33.16 -2.58 12.71
CA TYR A 200 34.11 -3.53 12.13
C TYR A 200 34.86 -4.30 13.23
N SER A 201 35.13 -5.58 13.02
CA SER A 201 35.98 -6.41 13.89
C SER A 201 36.81 -7.42 13.07
N ILE A 202 37.95 -7.84 13.63
CA ILE A 202 38.74 -8.96 13.12
C ILE A 202 38.51 -10.13 14.07
N ASP A 203 37.83 -11.17 13.60
CA ASP A 203 37.53 -12.33 14.44
C ASP A 203 38.62 -13.41 14.33
N LYS A 204 39.20 -13.63 13.13
CA LYS A 204 40.22 -14.66 12.83
C LYS A 204 41.09 -14.28 11.63
N GLY A 205 42.34 -14.73 11.59
CA GLY A 205 43.25 -14.56 10.44
C GLY A 205 44.40 -15.57 10.41
N ASN A 206 45.00 -15.77 9.23
CA ASN A 206 46.25 -16.51 9.05
C ASN A 206 47.18 -15.68 8.14
N CYS A 207 48.45 -15.57 8.51
CA CYS A 207 49.44 -14.77 7.75
C CYS A 207 50.50 -15.71 7.17
N GLU A 208 50.77 -15.59 5.87
CA GLU A 208 51.90 -16.24 5.21
C GLU A 208 52.81 -15.14 4.65
N ALA A 209 54.01 -15.00 5.24
CA ALA A 209 55.02 -14.08 4.74
C ALA A 209 55.98 -14.81 3.79
N ARG A 210 56.47 -14.11 2.77
CA ARG A 210 57.57 -14.59 1.92
C ARG A 210 58.82 -13.77 2.24
N SER A 211 59.96 -14.42 2.43
CA SER A 211 61.24 -13.73 2.54
C SER A 211 61.61 -13.03 1.21
N GLU A 212 62.62 -12.15 1.22
CA GLU A 212 63.19 -11.55 0.00
C GLU A 212 63.59 -12.59 -1.07
N GLU A 213 63.86 -13.83 -0.67
CA GLU A 213 64.22 -14.96 -1.53
C GLU A 213 62.99 -15.76 -2.05
N GLY A 214 61.77 -15.38 -1.66
CA GLY A 214 60.52 -15.98 -2.13
C GLY A 214 60.06 -17.22 -1.36
N THR A 215 60.75 -17.60 -0.28
CA THR A 215 60.40 -18.77 0.55
C THR A 215 59.24 -18.42 1.48
N ILE A 216 58.19 -19.24 1.52
CA ILE A 216 57.08 -19.08 2.48
C ILE A 216 57.61 -19.40 3.88
N VAL A 217 57.63 -18.39 4.76
CA VAL A 217 57.98 -18.56 6.17
C VAL A 217 56.67 -18.70 6.93
N LYS A 218 56.40 -19.91 7.43
CA LYS A 218 55.22 -20.17 8.27
C LYS A 218 55.54 -19.71 9.69
N THR A 219 55.14 -18.50 10.06
CA THR A 219 55.32 -17.95 11.40
C THR A 219 54.17 -18.39 12.30
N SER A 220 54.33 -19.57 12.91
CA SER A 220 53.30 -20.17 13.76
C SER A 220 53.07 -19.53 15.14
N GLU A 221 53.62 -18.34 15.44
CA GLU A 221 53.41 -17.66 16.74
C GLU A 221 53.47 -16.11 16.66
N PHE A 222 52.98 -15.48 15.59
CA PHE A 222 52.57 -14.08 15.73
C PHE A 222 51.09 -14.07 16.16
N ASP A 223 50.82 -13.60 17.38
CA ASP A 223 49.46 -13.26 17.80
C ASP A 223 48.90 -12.27 16.78
N PHE A 224 48.01 -12.73 15.92
CA PHE A 224 47.47 -12.01 14.76
C PHE A 224 46.74 -10.72 15.16
N LEU A 225 46.24 -10.64 16.40
CA LEU A 225 45.67 -9.43 16.97
C LEU A 225 46.72 -8.33 17.24
N SER A 226 48.01 -8.65 17.13
CA SER A 226 49.11 -7.70 17.36
C SER A 226 49.79 -7.20 16.08
N ALA A 227 49.51 -7.82 14.92
CA ALA A 227 50.14 -7.45 13.65
C ALA A 227 49.33 -6.43 12.84
N PHE A 228 48.00 -6.52 12.90
CA PHE A 228 47.11 -5.57 12.24
C PHE A 228 46.01 -5.11 13.21
N GLU A 229 45.71 -3.82 13.19
CA GLU A 229 44.61 -3.20 13.93
C GLU A 229 43.52 -2.74 12.96
N LEU A 230 42.27 -3.12 13.23
CA LEU A 230 41.10 -2.62 12.51
C LEU A 230 40.34 -1.63 13.40
N ASN A 231 40.24 -0.39 12.93
CA ASN A 231 39.40 0.59 13.58
C ASN A 231 37.92 0.24 13.36
N ALA A 232 37.23 -0.01 14.48
CA ALA A 232 35.84 -0.44 14.49
C ALA A 232 34.84 0.59 13.93
N ILE A 233 35.22 1.85 13.75
CA ILE A 233 34.33 2.92 13.30
C ILE A 233 34.47 3.18 11.80
N ASP A 234 35.70 3.29 11.30
CA ASP A 234 35.98 3.72 9.93
C ASP A 234 36.50 2.59 9.01
N GLY A 235 36.66 1.38 9.55
CA GLY A 235 37.11 0.21 8.80
C GLY A 235 38.59 0.25 8.42
N LEU A 236 39.37 1.18 8.97
CA LEU A 236 40.77 1.37 8.61
C LEU A 236 41.66 0.29 9.24
N VAL A 237 42.46 -0.36 8.40
CA VAL A 237 43.45 -1.38 8.76
C VAL A 237 44.84 -0.75 8.79
N ARG A 238 45.56 -0.94 9.90
CA ARG A 238 46.96 -0.56 10.12
C ARG A 238 47.80 -1.75 10.51
#